data_AF-A0A1V9EPN6-F1
#
_entry.id   AF-A0A1V9EPN6-F1
#
_cell.length_a   1.000
_cell.length_b   1.000
_cell.length_c   1.000
_cell.angle_alpha   90.00
_cell.angle_beta   90.00
_cell.angle_gamma   90.00
#
_symmetry.space_group_name_H-M   'P 1'
#
loop_
_entity.id
_entity.type
_entity.pdbx_description
1 polymer ?
#
loop_
_entity_poly.entity_id
_entity_poly.type
_entity_poly.pdbx_seq_one_letter_code
_entity_poly.pdbx_strand_id
1 'polypeptide(L)'
;MTRKKILYVPGLISLIGLPILLWIMGPQEIIRHNCIKLFLPQDKKPLPNVLAFSRYTVMTAIKGKKIIPVEFWYDPMGEPIETFNYNNKLNFVLHKIEQITYTHDTTSVLKVCLGEGISYGDFVGILNQLILHRVKRYALVDNELYIFGEPLIAPLPPLELEVDVIAPSIVSSEDDKPSVWDMLKERVQDMLQVTAFLLKHNYIFISGFILLIFIPFTLKILNCK
;
A
#
# COMPACT_ATOMS: atom_id res chain seq x y z
N MET A 1 -61.82 -18.58 16.72
CA MET A 1 -60.35 -18.56 16.69
C MET A 1 -59.88 -17.89 15.40
N THR A 2 -59.53 -16.61 15.47
CA THR A 2 -59.05 -15.83 14.32
C THR A 2 -57.54 -16.08 14.13
N ARG A 3 -57.16 -16.72 13.01
CA ARG A 3 -55.75 -16.93 12.65
C ARG A 3 -55.09 -15.58 12.37
N LYS A 4 -54.05 -15.21 13.13
CA LYS A 4 -53.15 -14.09 12.82
C LYS A 4 -52.52 -14.34 11.44
N LYS A 5 -52.86 -13.52 10.45
CA LYS A 5 -52.18 -13.53 9.15
C LYS A 5 -50.80 -12.90 9.33
N ILE A 6 -49.75 -13.67 9.08
CA ILE A 6 -48.38 -13.18 9.05
C ILE A 6 -48.29 -12.20 7.87
N LEU A 7 -47.89 -10.96 8.14
CA LEU A 7 -47.79 -9.90 7.14
C LEU A 7 -46.58 -10.20 6.25
N TYR A 8 -46.79 -10.94 5.17
CA TYR A 8 -45.76 -11.24 4.18
C TYR A 8 -45.52 -9.99 3.34
N VAL A 9 -44.38 -9.31 3.56
CA VAL A 9 -43.95 -8.18 2.74
C VAL A 9 -42.76 -8.66 1.89
N PRO A 10 -42.98 -8.95 0.59
CA PRO A 10 -41.92 -9.49 -0.28
C PRO A 10 -40.65 -8.63 -0.28
N GLY A 11 -40.80 -7.32 -0.12
CA GLY A 11 -39.69 -6.38 -0.03
C GLY A 11 -38.81 -6.57 1.20
N LEU A 12 -39.34 -7.04 2.34
CA LEU A 12 -38.59 -7.19 3.59
C LEU A 12 -37.69 -8.45 3.56
N ILE A 13 -38.18 -9.52 2.93
CA ILE A 13 -37.38 -10.72 2.67
C ILE A 13 -36.29 -10.43 1.64
N SER A 14 -36.58 -9.63 0.61
CA SER A 14 -35.56 -9.19 -0.35
C SER A 14 -34.52 -8.26 0.30
N LEU A 15 -34.94 -7.37 1.21
CA LEU A 15 -34.07 -6.45 1.94
C LEU A 15 -33.07 -7.16 2.86
N ILE A 16 -33.45 -8.31 3.43
CA ILE A 16 -32.56 -9.12 4.29
C ILE A 16 -31.80 -10.16 3.46
N GLY A 17 -32.46 -10.76 2.46
CA GLY A 17 -31.88 -11.80 1.63
C GLY A 17 -30.75 -11.30 0.73
N LEU A 18 -30.87 -10.09 0.18
CA LEU A 18 -29.87 -9.51 -0.71
C LEU A 18 -28.52 -9.20 -0.01
N PRO A 19 -28.46 -8.59 1.18
CA PRO A 19 -27.18 -8.44 1.90
C PRO A 19 -26.60 -9.78 2.36
N ILE A 20 -27.43 -10.78 2.68
CA ILE A 20 -26.96 -12.14 2.99
C ILE A 20 -26.39 -12.84 1.73
N LEU A 21 -27.02 -12.64 0.57
CA LEU A 21 -26.54 -13.17 -0.70
C LEU A 21 -25.22 -12.50 -1.10
N LEU A 22 -25.11 -11.19 -0.96
CA LEU A 22 -23.86 -10.44 -1.16
C LEU A 22 -22.80 -10.79 -0.10
N TRP A 23 -23.18 -11.26 1.09
CA TRP A 23 -22.26 -11.78 2.10
C TRP A 23 -21.68 -13.14 1.72
N ILE A 24 -22.47 -14.04 1.12
CA ILE A 24 -22.03 -15.38 0.68
C ILE A 24 -21.31 -15.34 -0.67
N MET A 25 -21.80 -14.53 -1.61
CA MET A 25 -21.31 -14.46 -3.00
C MET A 25 -20.52 -13.19 -3.32
N GLY A 26 -20.31 -12.33 -2.32
CA GLY A 26 -19.51 -11.11 -2.50
C GLY A 26 -18.11 -11.47 -2.98
N PRO A 27 -17.52 -10.64 -3.87
CA PRO A 27 -16.18 -10.88 -4.36
C PRO A 27 -15.24 -10.97 -3.15
N GLN A 28 -14.68 -12.16 -2.93
CA GLN A 28 -13.55 -12.32 -2.04
C GLN A 28 -12.40 -11.61 -2.71
N GLU A 29 -12.16 -10.35 -2.35
CA GLU A 29 -10.89 -9.71 -2.68
C GLU A 29 -9.80 -10.59 -2.09
N ILE A 30 -9.12 -11.33 -2.96
CA ILE A 30 -7.94 -12.11 -2.60
C ILE A 30 -6.93 -11.05 -2.19
N ILE A 31 -6.76 -10.86 -0.88
CA ILE A 31 -5.74 -9.99 -0.31
C ILE A 31 -4.40 -10.61 -0.72
N ARG A 32 -3.84 -10.09 -1.83
CA ARG A 32 -2.52 -10.49 -2.29
C ARG A 32 -1.52 -9.79 -1.40
N HIS A 33 -1.01 -10.53 -0.44
CA HIS A 33 0.13 -10.10 0.36
C HIS A 33 1.34 -10.04 -0.57
N ASN A 34 1.70 -8.83 -1.00
CA ASN A 34 2.87 -8.60 -1.82
C ASN A 34 4.06 -8.34 -0.88
N CYS A 35 5.11 -9.13 -1.01
CA CYS A 35 6.34 -8.96 -0.27
C CYS A 35 7.39 -8.26 -1.15
N ILE A 36 8.09 -7.28 -0.60
CA ILE A 36 9.24 -6.65 -1.24
C ILE A 36 10.50 -7.25 -0.64
N LYS A 37 11.34 -7.87 -1.47
CA LYS A 37 12.65 -8.37 -1.04
C LYS A 37 13.67 -7.24 -1.10
N LEU A 38 14.14 -6.79 0.05
CA LEU A 38 15.17 -5.76 0.18
C LEU A 38 16.47 -6.39 0.66
N PHE A 39 17.59 -6.05 0.02
CA PHE A 39 18.91 -6.48 0.45
C PHE A 39 19.54 -5.38 1.32
N LEU A 40 19.85 -5.72 2.56
CA LEU A 40 20.54 -4.83 3.49
C LEU A 40 22.06 -5.05 3.41
N PRO A 41 22.86 -3.97 3.37
CA PRO A 41 24.31 -4.06 3.37
C PRO A 41 24.82 -4.53 4.73
N GLN A 42 25.87 -5.35 4.72
CA GLN A 42 26.54 -5.74 5.96
C GLN A 42 27.40 -4.60 6.52
N ASP A 43 27.44 -4.48 7.84
CA ASP A 43 28.26 -3.47 8.53
C ASP A 43 29.75 -3.80 8.55
N LYS A 44 30.11 -5.07 8.38
CA LYS A 44 31.50 -5.51 8.41
C LYS A 44 32.21 -5.11 7.12
N LYS A 45 33.45 -4.64 7.27
CA LYS A 45 34.31 -4.39 6.11
C LYS A 45 34.62 -5.72 5.43
N PRO A 46 34.42 -5.83 4.10
CA PRO A 46 34.73 -7.05 3.38
C PRO A 46 36.23 -7.33 3.42
N LEU A 47 36.59 -8.61 3.48
CA LEU A 47 37.98 -9.02 3.28
C LEU A 47 38.44 -8.63 1.86
N PRO A 48 39.74 -8.36 1.67
CA PRO A 48 40.28 -8.14 0.32
C PRO A 48 39.96 -9.34 -0.58
N ASN A 49 39.53 -9.08 -1.82
CA ASN A 49 39.05 -10.05 -2.83
C ASN A 49 37.69 -10.74 -2.60
N VAL A 50 36.91 -10.39 -1.56
CA VAL A 50 35.54 -10.90 -1.43
C VAL A 50 34.52 -9.84 -1.87
N LEU A 51 33.76 -10.15 -2.91
CA LEU A 51 32.60 -9.35 -3.32
C LEU A 51 31.47 -9.57 -2.30
N ALA A 52 31.41 -8.70 -1.29
CA ALA A 52 30.30 -8.65 -0.35
C ALA A 52 29.57 -7.31 -0.43
N PHE A 53 28.24 -7.39 -0.38
CA PHE A 53 27.37 -6.21 -0.28
C PHE A 53 27.47 -5.64 1.13
N SER A 54 28.34 -4.64 1.29
CA SER A 54 28.64 -4.00 2.57
C SER A 54 28.42 -2.50 2.49
N ARG A 55 28.26 -1.88 3.65
CA ARG A 55 28.19 -0.42 3.77
C ARG A 55 29.40 0.26 3.12
N TYR A 56 30.59 -0.29 3.32
CA TYR A 56 31.83 0.25 2.73
C TYR A 56 31.79 0.22 1.21
N THR A 57 31.28 -0.86 0.62
CA THR A 57 31.13 -1.01 -0.84
C THR A 57 30.20 0.08 -1.40
N VAL A 58 29.07 0.33 -0.74
CA VAL A 58 28.12 1.39 -1.12
C VAL A 58 28.80 2.76 -1.02
N MET A 59 29.47 3.05 0.10
CA MET A 59 30.17 4.33 0.30
C MET A 59 31.28 4.54 -0.74
N THR A 60 32.05 3.50 -1.10
CA THR A 60 33.04 3.60 -2.18
C THR A 60 32.41 3.81 -3.54
N ALA A 61 31.24 3.23 -3.82
CA ALA A 61 30.52 3.43 -5.08
C ALA A 61 29.95 4.85 -5.23
N ILE A 62 29.71 5.53 -4.11
CA ILE A 62 29.25 6.93 -4.07
C ILE A 62 30.43 7.90 -4.22
N LYS A 63 31.64 7.52 -3.79
CA LYS A 63 32.84 8.37 -3.91
C LYS A 63 33.06 8.77 -5.37
N GLY A 64 33.04 10.07 -5.64
CA GLY A 64 33.24 10.64 -6.98
C GLY A 64 31.96 10.84 -7.80
N LYS A 65 30.78 10.50 -7.26
CA LYS A 65 29.48 10.74 -7.91
C LYS A 65 28.80 11.99 -7.36
N LYS A 66 27.95 12.61 -8.19
CA LYS A 66 27.13 13.76 -7.76
C LYS A 66 25.96 13.27 -6.92
N ILE A 67 25.95 13.63 -5.64
CA ILE A 67 24.87 13.28 -4.71
C ILE A 67 23.76 14.31 -4.82
N ILE A 68 22.53 13.85 -5.00
CA ILE A 68 21.32 14.68 -5.00
C ILE A 68 20.53 14.30 -3.74
N PRO A 69 20.68 15.05 -2.64
CA PRO A 69 19.99 14.75 -1.39
C PRO A 69 18.53 15.22 -1.43
N VAL A 70 17.63 14.38 -0.94
CA VAL A 70 16.24 14.73 -0.66
C VAL A 70 15.96 14.34 0.78
N GLU A 71 15.60 15.33 1.59
CA GLU A 71 15.46 15.16 3.02
C GLU A 71 14.01 15.36 3.48
N PHE A 72 13.50 14.34 4.14
CA PHE A 72 12.19 14.30 4.78
C PHE A 72 12.37 14.51 6.30
N TRP A 73 12.67 15.74 6.69
CA TRP A 73 12.74 16.14 8.10
C TRP A 73 11.36 16.52 8.64
N TYR A 74 11.13 16.15 9.89
CA TYR A 74 10.05 16.70 10.71
C TYR A 74 10.57 18.00 11.35
N ASP A 75 9.88 19.12 11.11
CA ASP A 75 10.19 20.38 11.80
C ASP A 75 9.24 20.53 12.99
N PRO A 76 9.71 20.41 14.24
CA PRO A 76 8.88 20.53 15.42
C PRO A 76 8.52 21.99 15.77
N MET A 77 9.21 22.99 15.18
CA MET A 77 8.92 24.42 15.38
C MET A 77 8.28 25.08 14.16
N GLY A 78 8.24 24.38 13.03
CA GLY A 78 7.67 24.85 11.76
C GLY A 78 6.16 24.73 11.73
N GLU A 79 5.54 25.63 10.95
CA GLU A 79 4.17 25.53 10.45
C GLU A 79 3.81 24.07 10.07
N PRO A 80 2.54 23.64 10.26
CA PRO A 80 2.11 22.28 9.93
C PRO A 80 2.64 21.89 8.55
N ILE A 81 3.36 20.76 8.47
CA ILE A 81 4.06 20.28 7.26
C ILE A 81 3.28 20.72 6.04
N GLU A 82 3.80 21.71 5.31
CA GLU A 82 3.12 22.20 4.12
C GLU A 82 2.98 21.02 3.17
N THR A 83 1.77 20.47 3.09
CA THR A 83 1.50 19.22 2.37
C THR A 83 1.93 19.35 0.91
N PHE A 84 1.89 20.58 0.39
CA PHE A 84 2.41 20.94 -0.92
C PHE A 84 3.92 20.72 -1.06
N ASN A 85 4.75 21.20 -0.14
CA ASN A 85 6.19 21.01 -0.18
C ASN A 85 6.56 19.53 -0.01
N TYR A 86 5.90 18.83 0.90
CA TYR A 86 6.08 17.38 1.08
C TYR A 86 5.79 16.59 -0.19
N ASN A 87 4.62 16.81 -0.79
CA ASN A 87 4.21 16.14 -2.02
C ASN A 87 5.15 16.50 -3.19
N ASN A 88 5.62 17.74 -3.28
CA ASN A 88 6.59 18.15 -4.29
C ASN A 88 7.94 17.43 -4.13
N LYS A 89 8.43 17.26 -2.89
CA LYS A 89 9.64 16.47 -2.62
C LYS A 89 9.45 15.00 -3.02
N LEU A 90 8.32 14.40 -2.68
CA LEU A 90 8.01 13.02 -3.06
C LEU A 90 7.95 12.88 -4.58
N ASN A 91 7.20 13.75 -5.27
CA ASN A 91 7.11 13.78 -6.73
C ASN A 91 8.48 13.99 -7.38
N PHE A 92 9.33 14.85 -6.80
CA PHE A 92 10.69 15.04 -7.28
C PHE A 92 11.52 13.74 -7.19
N VAL A 93 11.41 12.99 -6.09
CA VAL A 93 12.07 11.67 -5.96
C VAL A 93 11.58 10.71 -7.04
N LEU A 94 10.26 10.62 -7.24
CA LEU A 94 9.67 9.72 -8.23
C LEU A 94 10.13 10.06 -9.66
N HIS A 95 10.03 11.33 -10.06
CA HIS A 95 10.51 11.78 -11.36
C HIS A 95 12.01 11.59 -11.54
N LYS A 96 12.79 11.72 -10.45
CA LYS A 96 14.24 11.53 -10.55
C LYS A 96 14.62 10.07 -10.73
N ILE A 97 13.89 9.14 -10.10
CA ILE A 97 14.04 7.69 -10.34
C ILE A 97 13.77 7.36 -11.81
N GLU A 98 12.66 7.87 -12.35
CA GLU A 98 12.31 7.71 -13.76
C GLU A 98 13.39 8.28 -14.68
N GLN A 99 13.84 9.51 -14.41
CA GLN A 99 14.88 10.17 -15.21
C GLN A 99 16.21 9.40 -15.18
N ILE A 100 16.67 8.97 -14.01
CA ILE A 100 17.93 8.22 -13.87
C ILE A 100 17.85 6.90 -14.64
N THR A 101 16.70 6.24 -14.60
CA THR A 101 16.47 4.98 -15.32
C THR A 101 16.47 5.21 -16.84
N TYR A 102 15.78 6.24 -17.32
CA TYR A 102 15.70 6.52 -18.76
C TYR A 102 17.02 7.01 -19.34
N THR A 103 17.68 7.95 -18.65
CA THR A 103 18.94 8.56 -19.11
C THR A 103 20.16 7.68 -18.88
N HIS A 104 20.02 6.58 -18.11
CA HIS A 104 21.13 5.70 -17.73
C HIS A 104 22.29 6.48 -17.09
N ASP A 105 21.96 7.52 -16.32
CA ASP A 105 22.95 8.39 -15.70
C ASP A 105 23.66 7.68 -14.55
N THR A 106 24.89 7.24 -14.81
CA THR A 106 25.73 6.58 -13.79
C THR A 106 26.55 7.57 -12.95
N THR A 107 26.52 8.86 -13.28
CA THR A 107 27.32 9.90 -12.63
C THR A 107 26.65 10.49 -11.40
N SER A 108 25.31 10.46 -11.35
CA SER A 108 24.53 10.93 -10.22
C SER A 108 24.01 9.79 -9.34
N VAL A 109 23.80 10.11 -8.07
CA VAL A 109 23.19 9.22 -7.07
C VAL A 109 22.11 10.02 -6.36
N LEU A 110 20.89 9.48 -6.37
CA LEU A 110 19.79 10.05 -5.59
C LEU A 110 19.89 9.49 -4.17
N LYS A 111 20.01 10.39 -3.20
CA LYS A 111 20.07 10.06 -1.77
C LYS A 111 18.77 10.53 -1.12
N VAL A 112 17.96 9.58 -0.66
CA VAL A 112 16.70 9.86 0.02
C VAL A 112 16.90 9.60 1.51
N CYS A 113 16.86 10.67 2.32
CA CYS A 113 16.99 10.57 3.78
C CYS A 113 15.60 10.27 4.38
N LEU A 114 15.43 9.04 4.87
CA LEU A 114 14.23 8.52 5.51
C LEU A 114 14.23 8.94 6.99
N GLY A 115 14.05 10.24 7.23
CA GLY A 115 13.94 10.79 8.57
C GLY A 115 12.57 10.53 9.21
N GLU A 116 12.29 11.19 10.34
CA GLU A 116 11.01 11.09 11.06
C GLU A 116 9.82 11.67 10.27
N GLY A 117 10.07 12.39 9.19
CA GLY A 117 9.04 13.04 8.37
C GLY A 117 8.40 12.16 7.29
N ILE A 118 8.88 10.93 7.04
CA ILE A 118 8.36 10.06 5.97
C ILE A 118 7.39 9.01 6.52
N SER A 119 6.26 8.82 5.85
CA SER A 119 5.33 7.71 6.15
C SER A 119 5.83 6.39 5.57
N TYR A 120 5.47 5.28 6.22
CA TYR A 120 5.69 3.93 5.67
C TYR A 120 5.07 3.78 4.27
N GLY A 121 3.89 4.35 4.05
CA GLY A 121 3.21 4.31 2.75
C GLY A 121 4.01 4.98 1.64
N ASP A 122 4.67 6.09 1.95
CA ASP A 122 5.49 6.83 0.98
C ASP A 122 6.79 6.08 0.68
N PHE A 123 7.42 5.49 1.69
CA PHE A 123 8.59 4.62 1.50
C PHE A 123 8.26 3.40 0.61
N VAL A 124 7.15 2.71 0.87
CA VAL A 124 6.68 1.61 0.03
C VAL A 124 6.34 2.11 -1.38
N GLY A 125 5.78 3.31 -1.51
CA GLY A 125 5.56 3.97 -2.79
C GLY A 125 6.84 4.16 -3.59
N ILE A 126 7.92 4.63 -2.96
CA ILE A 126 9.24 4.76 -3.59
C ILE A 126 9.78 3.38 -4.02
N LEU A 127 9.69 2.35 -3.16
CA LEU A 127 10.12 1.00 -3.50
C LEU A 127 9.33 0.42 -4.68
N ASN A 128 8.02 0.63 -4.72
CA ASN A 128 7.18 0.20 -5.83
C ASN A 128 7.61 0.86 -7.14
N GLN A 129 8.01 2.13 -7.12
CA GLN A 129 8.53 2.83 -8.30
C GLN A 129 9.88 2.26 -8.75
N LEU A 130 10.77 1.92 -7.81
CA LEU A 130 12.03 1.22 -8.15
C LEU A 130 11.76 -0.14 -8.82
N ILE A 131 10.79 -0.91 -8.32
CA ILE A 131 10.38 -2.19 -8.92
C ILE A 131 9.77 -1.98 -10.31
N LEU A 132 8.88 -1.00 -10.46
CA LEU A 132 8.21 -0.67 -11.73
C LEU A 132 9.22 -0.29 -12.81
N HIS A 133 10.20 0.53 -12.47
CA HIS A 133 11.29 0.94 -13.36
C HIS A 133 12.43 -0.09 -13.43
N ARG A 134 12.30 -1.24 -12.77
CA ARG A 134 13.29 -2.34 -12.74
C ARG A 134 14.69 -1.90 -12.29
N VAL A 135 14.77 -0.92 -11.39
CA VAL A 135 16.03 -0.45 -10.82
C VAL A 135 16.57 -1.53 -9.88
N LYS A 136 17.67 -2.16 -10.25
CA LYS A 136 18.34 -3.22 -9.47
C LYS A 136 19.39 -2.64 -8.52
N ARG A 137 19.92 -1.46 -8.83
CA ARG A 137 21.00 -0.83 -8.06
C ARG A 137 20.45 0.21 -7.09
N TYR A 138 20.05 -0.25 -5.93
CA TYR A 138 19.76 0.60 -4.78
C TYR A 138 20.33 -0.02 -3.51
N ALA A 139 20.56 0.80 -2.49
CA ALA A 139 21.07 0.35 -1.20
C ALA A 139 20.43 1.18 -0.09
N LEU A 140 19.88 0.50 0.92
CA LEU A 140 19.44 1.12 2.15
C LEU A 140 20.58 1.01 3.17
N VAL A 141 21.17 2.13 3.56
CA VAL A 141 22.21 2.19 4.59
C VAL A 141 21.69 3.06 5.72
N ASP A 142 21.57 2.50 6.93
CA ASP A 142 20.92 3.14 8.07
C ASP A 142 19.50 3.63 7.69
N ASN A 143 19.28 4.94 7.69
CA ASN A 143 18.03 5.61 7.34
C ASN A 143 18.14 6.34 5.99
N GLU A 144 19.07 5.93 5.13
CA GLU A 144 19.32 6.61 3.86
C GLU A 144 19.23 5.61 2.71
N LEU A 145 18.33 5.89 1.77
CA LEU A 145 18.16 5.11 0.55
C LEU A 145 18.98 5.75 -0.57
N TYR A 146 19.95 5.01 -1.08
CA TYR A 146 20.79 5.38 -2.20
C TYR A 146 20.31 4.68 -3.47
N ILE A 147 19.96 5.45 -4.49
CA ILE A 147 19.50 4.94 -5.79
C ILE A 147 20.52 5.30 -6.85
N PHE A 148 20.98 4.29 -7.58
CA PHE A 148 22.02 4.42 -8.60
C PHE A 148 21.45 4.20 -9.99
N GLY A 149 21.95 4.95 -10.97
CA GLY A 149 21.68 4.66 -12.37
C GLY A 149 22.37 3.38 -12.84
N GLU A 150 21.69 2.72 -13.78
CA GLU A 150 22.23 1.54 -14.45
C GLU A 150 22.94 1.96 -15.73
N PRO A 151 24.17 1.49 -15.97
CA PRO A 151 24.80 1.69 -17.27
C PRO A 151 24.00 0.94 -18.34
N LEU A 152 23.96 1.49 -19.56
CA LEU A 152 23.54 0.74 -20.73
C LEU A 152 24.39 -0.52 -20.82
N ILE A 153 23.75 -1.69 -20.68
CA ILE A 153 24.40 -2.97 -20.91
C ILE A 153 24.68 -3.01 -22.41
N ALA A 154 25.94 -2.84 -22.81
CA ALA A 154 26.37 -3.25 -24.15
C ALA A 154 25.96 -4.72 -24.33
N PRO A 155 25.45 -5.13 -25.51
CA PRO A 155 25.04 -6.51 -25.71
C PRO A 155 26.23 -7.41 -25.33
N LEU A 156 26.10 -8.14 -24.22
CA LEU A 156 27.12 -9.12 -23.86
C LEU A 156 27.15 -10.15 -24.98
N PRO A 157 28.33 -10.64 -25.42
CA PRO A 157 28.39 -11.88 -26.16
C PRO A 157 27.64 -12.94 -25.34
N PRO A 158 26.93 -13.89 -25.97
CA PRO A 158 26.06 -14.82 -25.28
C PRO A 158 26.90 -15.62 -24.28
N LEU A 159 26.89 -15.20 -23.02
CA LEU A 159 27.31 -16.05 -21.92
C LEU A 159 26.19 -17.07 -21.76
N GLU A 160 26.55 -18.35 -21.84
CA GLU A 160 25.75 -19.45 -21.32
C GLU A 160 25.61 -19.26 -19.80
N LEU A 161 24.75 -18.31 -19.40
CA LEU A 161 24.26 -18.22 -18.05
C LEU A 161 23.23 -19.33 -17.91
N GLU A 162 23.60 -20.40 -17.21
CA GLU A 162 22.61 -21.21 -16.52
C GLU A 162 21.74 -20.23 -15.74
N VAL A 163 20.51 -20.07 -16.22
CA VAL A 163 19.52 -19.23 -15.58
C VAL A 163 19.28 -19.89 -14.23
N ASP A 164 19.91 -19.36 -13.18
CA ASP A 164 19.44 -19.55 -11.81
C ASP A 164 18.03 -18.97 -11.80
N VAL A 165 17.07 -19.84 -12.11
CA VAL A 165 15.66 -19.58 -11.96
C VAL A 165 15.53 -19.16 -10.51
N ILE A 166 15.16 -17.90 -10.30
CA ILE A 166 14.72 -17.43 -9.00
C ILE A 166 13.51 -18.30 -8.68
N ALA A 167 13.74 -19.42 -8.02
CA ALA A 167 12.68 -20.24 -7.48
C ALA A 167 11.89 -19.29 -6.58
N PRO A 168 10.58 -19.13 -6.79
CA PRO A 168 9.77 -18.44 -5.83
C PRO A 168 10.00 -19.19 -4.52
N SER A 169 10.71 -18.57 -3.58
CA SER A 169 10.70 -19.04 -2.21
C SER A 169 9.27 -18.81 -1.75
N ILE A 170 8.45 -19.84 -1.89
CA ILE A 170 7.18 -19.94 -1.21
C ILE A 170 7.59 -19.91 0.26
N VAL A 171 7.55 -18.74 0.87
CA VAL A 171 7.50 -18.65 2.32
C VAL A 171 6.21 -19.40 2.64
N SER A 172 6.34 -20.64 3.12
CA SER A 172 5.19 -21.36 3.63
C SER A 172 4.78 -20.66 4.91
N SER A 173 4.00 -19.58 4.79
CA SER A 173 3.20 -19.05 5.89
C SER A 173 2.01 -19.98 6.05
N GLU A 174 2.27 -21.25 6.36
CA GLU A 174 1.22 -22.21 6.67
C GLU A 174 0.67 -21.98 8.09
N ASP A 175 1.41 -21.21 8.91
CA ASP A 175 1.11 -21.01 10.34
C ASP A 175 0.40 -19.68 10.69
N ASP A 176 0.24 -18.73 9.75
CA ASP A 176 -0.45 -17.44 10.00
C ASP A 176 -1.61 -17.22 9.01
N LYS A 177 -2.48 -18.21 8.87
CA LYS A 177 -3.80 -17.94 8.27
C LYS A 177 -4.66 -17.27 9.34
N PRO A 178 -5.11 -16.02 9.16
CA PRO A 178 -6.01 -15.39 10.12
C PRO A 178 -7.25 -16.26 10.26
N SER A 179 -7.65 -16.50 11.52
CA SER A 179 -8.85 -17.29 11.79
C SER A 179 -10.05 -16.65 11.09
N VAL A 180 -10.99 -17.47 10.64
CA VAL A 180 -12.24 -17.01 10.02
C VAL A 180 -12.94 -15.94 10.87
N TRP A 181 -12.76 -16.02 12.20
CA TRP A 181 -13.27 -15.04 13.16
C TRP A 181 -12.51 -13.72 13.17
N ASP A 182 -11.20 -13.73 12.99
CA ASP A 182 -10.38 -12.52 12.94
C ASP A 182 -10.67 -11.74 11.66
N MET A 183 -10.77 -12.45 10.52
CA MET A 183 -11.21 -11.88 9.25
C MET A 183 -12.63 -11.31 9.32
N LEU A 184 -13.54 -11.98 10.04
CA LEU A 184 -14.91 -11.50 10.25
C LEU A 184 -14.92 -10.23 11.11
N LYS A 185 -14.16 -10.20 12.19
CA LYS A 185 -14.12 -9.08 13.13
C LYS A 185 -13.56 -7.83 12.48
N GLU A 186 -12.46 -7.96 11.73
CA GLU A 186 -11.83 -6.86 11.00
C GLU A 186 -12.77 -6.30 9.94
N ARG A 187 -13.41 -7.17 9.15
CA ARG A 187 -14.35 -6.75 8.09
C ARG A 187 -15.64 -6.13 8.63
N VAL A 188 -16.15 -6.59 9.78
CA VAL A 188 -17.30 -5.96 10.48
C VAL A 188 -16.92 -4.58 11.01
N GLN A 189 -15.70 -4.43 11.54
CA GLN A 189 -15.20 -3.17 12.05
C GLN A 189 -15.06 -2.13 10.93
N ASP A 190 -14.50 -2.51 9.79
CA ASP A 190 -14.39 -1.63 8.61
C ASP A 190 -15.76 -1.23 8.08
N MET A 191 -16.69 -2.20 7.97
CA MET A 191 -18.07 -1.91 7.54
C MET A 191 -18.78 -0.97 8.52
N LEU A 192 -18.59 -1.15 9.83
CA LEU A 192 -19.15 -0.25 10.86
C LEU A 192 -18.56 1.15 10.76
N GLN A 193 -17.27 1.29 10.48
CA GLN A 193 -16.63 2.60 10.30
C GLN A 193 -17.13 3.30 9.05
N VAL A 194 -17.22 2.59 7.91
CA VAL A 194 -17.73 3.15 6.65
C VAL A 194 -19.21 3.48 6.75
N THR A 195 -20.03 2.60 7.34
CA THR A 195 -21.46 2.88 7.56
C THR A 195 -21.68 4.01 8.56
N ALA A 196 -20.90 4.10 9.63
CA ALA A 196 -20.94 5.23 10.56
C ALA A 196 -20.55 6.55 9.87
N PHE A 197 -19.54 6.52 8.98
CA PHE A 197 -19.12 7.67 8.20
C PHE A 197 -20.21 8.13 7.21
N LEU A 198 -20.85 7.20 6.52
CA LEU A 198 -21.97 7.44 5.61
C LEU A 198 -23.22 7.92 6.35
N LEU A 199 -23.52 7.35 7.53
CA LEU A 199 -24.61 7.79 8.41
C LEU A 199 -24.41 9.22 8.89
N LYS A 200 -23.18 9.57 9.25
CA LYS A 200 -22.82 10.90 9.74
C LYS A 200 -22.95 11.96 8.64
N HIS A 201 -22.63 11.64 7.38
CA HIS A 201 -22.67 12.59 6.27
C HIS A 201 -23.99 12.61 5.49
N ASN A 202 -24.80 11.54 5.54
CA ASN A 202 -26.06 11.42 4.78
C ASN A 202 -27.31 11.30 5.67
N TYR A 203 -27.30 11.92 6.86
CA TYR A 203 -28.39 11.82 7.83
C TYR A 203 -29.77 12.28 7.29
N ILE A 204 -29.78 13.21 6.32
CA ILE A 204 -31.00 13.75 5.68
C ILE A 204 -31.67 12.71 4.78
N PHE A 205 -30.88 11.92 4.04
CA PHE A 205 -31.43 10.85 3.18
C PHE A 205 -31.96 9.69 4.01
N ILE A 206 -31.28 9.36 5.10
CA ILE A 206 -31.67 8.28 6.00
C ILE A 206 -32.94 8.67 6.78
N SER A 207 -33.03 9.90 7.29
CA SER A 207 -34.24 10.37 7.98
C SER A 207 -35.44 10.46 7.04
N GLY A 208 -35.26 10.94 5.81
CA GLY A 208 -36.31 10.97 4.78
C GLY A 208 -36.79 9.58 4.37
N PHE A 209 -35.88 8.60 4.27
CA PHE A 209 -36.23 7.23 3.92
C PHE A 209 -36.96 6.50 5.06
N ILE A 210 -36.57 6.74 6.32
CA ILE A 210 -37.29 6.22 7.50
C ILE A 210 -38.70 6.82 7.57
N LEU A 211 -38.85 8.12 7.30
CA LEU A 211 -40.15 8.79 7.23
C LEU A 211 -41.04 8.16 6.14
N LEU A 212 -40.49 7.89 4.95
CA LEU A 212 -41.19 7.25 3.84
C LEU A 212 -41.66 5.81 4.15
N ILE A 213 -40.97 5.10 5.04
CA ILE A 213 -41.40 3.77 5.51
C ILE A 213 -42.44 3.90 6.62
N PHE A 214 -42.31 4.89 7.50
CA PHE A 214 -43.24 5.11 8.62
C PHE A 214 -44.59 5.68 8.21
N ILE A 215 -44.64 6.55 7.20
CA ILE A 215 -45.88 7.16 6.68
C ILE A 215 -46.92 6.11 6.23
N PRO A 216 -46.59 5.14 5.35
CA PRO A 216 -47.56 4.12 4.94
C PRO A 216 -47.90 3.15 6.08
N PHE A 217 -46.97 2.92 7.02
CA PHE A 217 -47.21 2.05 8.17
C PHE A 217 -48.21 2.66 9.17
N THR A 218 -48.08 3.96 9.46
CA THR A 218 -48.98 4.69 10.37
C THR A 218 -50.35 4.97 9.76
N LEU A 219 -50.42 5.33 8.46
CA LEU A 219 -51.69 5.50 7.74
C LEU A 219 -52.52 4.21 7.69
N LYS A 220 -51.87 3.05 7.58
CA LYS A 220 -52.57 1.76 7.55
C LYS A 220 -53.08 1.31 8.92
N ILE A 221 -52.40 1.71 10.00
CA ILE A 221 -52.87 1.50 11.39
C ILE A 221 -54.06 2.41 11.70
N LEU A 222 -54.07 3.65 11.21
CA LEU A 222 -55.18 4.58 11.38
C LEU A 222 -56.46 4.11 10.65
N ASN A 223 -56.31 3.54 9.44
CA ASN A 223 -57.42 2.98 8.66
C ASN A 223 -57.91 1.60 9.14
N CYS A 224 -57.36 1.06 10.23
CA CYS A 224 -57.78 -0.21 10.84
C CYS A 224 -58.45 -0.03 12.22
N LYS A 225 -58.74 1.21 12.61
CA LYS A 225 -59.69 1.55 13.68
C LYS A 225 -61.02 1.96 13.07
#